data_AF-A0A5B0G642-F1
#
_entry.id   AF-A0A5B0G642-F1
#
_cell.length_a   1.000
_cell.length_b   1.000
_cell.length_c   1.000
_cell.angle_alpha   90.00
_cell.angle_beta   90.00
_cell.angle_gamma   90.00
#
_symmetry.space_group_name_H-M   'P 1'
#
loop_
_entity.id
_entity.type
_entity.pdbx_description
1 polymer ?
#
loop_
_entity_poly.entity_id
_entity_poly.type
_entity_poly.pdbx_seq_one_letter_code
_entity_poly.pdbx_strand_id
1 'polypeptide(L)' 'MDVLDSAPSVSVDGSSIAFRLSQAIGFAECVITREALEVHFWLSPRADASRMLKVFDGGRNRIVAVAERKM' A
#
# COMPACT_ATOMS: atom_id res chain seq x y z
N MET A 1 17.09 -5.99 -3.72
CA MET A 1 16.51 -6.19 -5.07
C MET A 1 15.82 -7.53 -5.01
N ASP A 2 14.49 -7.51 -4.89
CA ASP A 2 13.54 -8.61 -5.17
C ASP A 2 12.16 -8.07 -4.82
N VAL A 3 11.65 -7.26 -5.76
CA VAL A 3 10.28 -6.79 -5.78
C VAL A 3 9.66 -7.54 -6.93
N LEU A 4 8.86 -8.56 -6.63
CA LEU A 4 7.74 -9.17 -7.38
C LEU A 4 7.39 -10.45 -6.60
N ASP A 5 6.15 -10.71 -6.20
CA ASP A 5 5.25 -11.41 -7.13
C ASP A 5 3.74 -11.21 -6.86
N SER A 6 3.35 -10.21 -6.06
CA SER A 6 1.93 -9.84 -5.94
C SER A 6 1.78 -8.33 -6.12
N ALA A 7 1.11 -7.95 -7.20
CA ALA A 7 0.76 -6.56 -7.43
C ALA A 7 -0.10 -6.06 -6.26
N PRO A 8 0.13 -4.83 -5.77
CA PRO A 8 -0.75 -4.25 -4.76
C PRO A 8 -2.19 -4.29 -5.25
N SER A 9 -3.11 -4.69 -4.38
CA SER A 9 -4.52 -4.88 -4.73
C SER A 9 -5.41 -4.15 -3.76
N VAL A 10 -6.50 -3.59 -4.27
CA VAL A 10 -7.51 -2.91 -3.46
C VAL A 10 -8.47 -3.95 -2.92
N SER A 11 -8.85 -3.84 -1.64
CA SER A 11 -9.83 -4.72 -1.02
C SER A 11 -11.20 -4.60 -1.71
N VAL A 12 -12.04 -5.63 -1.61
CA VAL A 12 -13.35 -5.69 -2.28
C VAL A 12 -14.26 -4.51 -1.90
N ASP A 13 -14.19 -4.07 -0.65
CA ASP A 13 -14.91 -2.93 -0.09
C ASP A 13 -14.25 -1.57 -0.40
N GLY A 14 -13.07 -1.56 -1.04
CA GLY A 14 -12.30 -0.37 -1.34
C GLY A 14 -11.74 0.34 -0.11
N SER A 15 -11.74 -0.29 1.06
CA SER A 15 -11.28 0.34 2.30
C SER A 15 -9.76 0.32 2.48
N SER A 16 -9.04 -0.46 1.68
CA SER A 16 -7.60 -0.64 1.86
C SER A 16 -6.87 -1.14 0.61
N ILE A 17 -5.54 -1.04 0.63
CA ILE A 17 -4.65 -1.68 -0.33
C ILE A 17 -3.79 -2.70 0.42
N ALA A 18 -3.86 -3.95 -0.02
CA ALA A 18 -2.97 -5.01 0.41
C ALA A 18 -1.72 -5.02 -0.48
N PHE A 19 -0.55 -5.18 0.14
CA PHE A 19 0.73 -5.29 -0.56
C PHE A 19 1.69 -6.18 0.22
N ARG A 20 2.70 -6.72 -0.46
CA ARG A 20 3.74 -7.53 0.15
C ARG A 20 5.03 -6.77 0.31
N LEU A 21 5.67 -6.98 1.45
CA LEU A 21 6.99 -6.45 1.77
C LEU A 21 7.99 -7.59 1.91
N SER A 22 9.10 -7.53 1.19
CA SER A 22 10.17 -8.52 1.31
C SER A 22 10.92 -8.34 2.61
N GLN A 23 11.21 -9.46 3.27
CA GLN A 23 12.00 -9.50 4.49
C GLN A 23 13.22 -10.40 4.29
N ALA A 24 14.14 -10.40 5.25
CA ALA A 24 15.32 -11.28 5.22
C ALA A 24 14.94 -12.76 5.05
N ILE A 25 13.78 -13.16 5.58
CA ILE A 25 13.20 -14.50 5.39
C ILE A 25 11.72 -14.33 5.02
N GLY A 26 11.39 -14.51 3.75
CA GLY A 26 10.02 -14.50 3.24
C GLY A 26 9.43 -13.11 3.01
N PHE A 27 8.11 -12.99 3.17
CA PHE A 27 7.35 -11.77 2.93
C PHE A 27 6.37 -11.50 4.06
N ALA A 28 6.16 -10.23 4.40
CA ALA A 28 5.05 -9.80 5.21
C ALA A 28 3.90 -9.31 4.31
N GLU A 29 2.67 -9.70 4.65
CA GLU A 29 1.48 -9.07 4.09
C GLU A 29 1.16 -7.82 4.89
N CYS A 30 1.13 -6.68 4.20
CA CYS A 30 0.87 -5.37 4.77
C CYS A 30 -0.40 -4.79 4.16
N VAL A 31 -1.08 -3.99 4.96
CA VAL A 31 -2.30 -3.29 4.54
C VAL A 31 -2.13 -1.81 4.86
N ILE A 32 -2.43 -0.96 3.88
CA ILE A 32 -2.61 0.48 4.11
C ILE A 32 -4.08 0.82 3.90
N THR A 33 -4.67 1.49 4.88
CA THR A 33 -6.08 1.87 4.83
C THR A 33 -6.28 3.06 3.88
N ARG A 34 -7.49 3.16 3.30
CA ARG A 34 -7.93 4.33 2.52
C ARG A 34 -7.79 5.60 3.36
N GLU A 35 -8.15 5.56 4.64
CA GLU A 35 -8.02 6.70 5.56
C GLU A 35 -6.58 7.22 5.64
N ALA A 36 -5.59 6.32 5.73
CA ALA A 36 -4.18 6.71 5.74
C ALA A 36 -3.76 7.36 4.40
N LEU A 37 -4.29 6.87 3.28
CA LEU A 37 -4.05 7.46 1.95
C LEU A 37 -4.72 8.84 1.82
N GLU A 38 -5.91 9.03 2.38
CA GLU A 38 -6.63 10.30 2.38
C GLU A 38 -5.89 11.35 3.21
N VAL A 39 -5.44 10.99 4.41
CA VAL A 39 -4.78 11.91 5.35
C VAL A 39 -3.33 12.23 4.94
N HIS A 40 -2.54 11.22 4.54
CA HIS A 40 -1.10 11.39 4.35
C HIS A 40 -0.66 11.50 2.90
N PHE A 41 -1.50 11.07 1.96
CA PHE A 41 -1.19 11.04 0.54
C PHE A 41 -2.22 11.81 -0.30
N TRP A 42 -3.11 12.57 0.35
CA TRP A 42 -4.15 13.40 -0.27
C TRP A 42 -4.99 12.66 -1.31
N LEU A 43 -5.29 11.38 -1.04
CA LEU A 43 -6.29 10.65 -1.81
C LEU A 43 -7.64 11.37 -1.66
N SER A 44 -8.35 11.58 -2.76
CA SER A 44 -9.68 12.18 -2.71
C SER A 44 -10.67 11.25 -2.01
N PRO A 45 -11.58 11.76 -1.17
CA PRO A 45 -12.64 10.95 -0.59
C PRO A 45 -13.43 10.24 -1.69
N ARG A 46 -13.71 8.94 -1.51
CA ARG A 46 -14.42 8.09 -2.49
C ARG A 46 -13.67 7.87 -3.81
N ALA A 47 -12.36 8.09 -3.84
CA ALA A 47 -11.53 7.71 -4.98
C ALA A 47 -11.69 6.22 -5.33
N ASP A 48 -11.77 5.93 -6.63
CA ASP A 48 -11.84 4.57 -7.13
C ASP A 48 -10.55 3.78 -6.91
N ALA A 49 -10.61 2.47 -7.14
CA ALA A 49 -9.48 1.57 -6.95
C ALA A 49 -8.25 1.96 -7.79
N SER A 50 -8.45 2.42 -9.02
CA SER A 50 -7.37 2.84 -9.92
C SER A 50 -6.64 4.06 -9.36
N ARG A 51 -7.38 5.03 -8.82
CA ARG A 51 -6.81 6.22 -8.19
C ARG A 51 -6.10 5.87 -6.87
N MET A 52 -6.66 4.95 -6.09
CA MET A 52 -6.02 4.42 -4.88
C MET A 52 -4.65 3.80 -5.21
N LEU A 53 -4.59 2.91 -6.20
CA LEU A 53 -3.33 2.29 -6.63
C LEU A 53 -2.32 3.31 -7.16
N LYS A 54 -2.79 4.33 -7.90
CA LYS A 54 -1.91 5.40 -8.41
C LYS A 54 -1.29 6.23 -7.29
N VAL A 55 -2.08 6.56 -6.26
CA VAL A 55 -1.57 7.28 -5.07
C VAL A 55 -0.60 6.41 -4.28
N PHE A 56 -0.92 5.13 -4.11
CA PHE A 56 -0.02 4.16 -3.48
C PHE A 56 1.32 4.07 -4.22
N ASP A 57 1.30 3.95 -5.54
CA ASP A 57 2.52 3.85 -6.35
C ASP A 57 3.41 5.10 -6.21
N GLY A 58 2.81 6.29 -6.28
CA GLY A 58 3.52 7.56 -6.06
C GLY A 58 4.09 7.71 -4.63
N GLY A 59 3.44 7.09 -3.64
CA GLY A 59 3.86 7.12 -2.23
C GLY A 59 4.67 5.90 -1.78
N ARG A 60 4.90 4.92 -2.66
CA ARG A 60 5.27 3.54 -2.30
C ARG A 60 6.52 3.46 -1.44
N ASN A 61 7.57 4.20 -1.81
CA ASN A 61 8.84 4.19 -1.07
C ASN A 61 8.66 4.63 0.39
N ARG A 62 7.80 5.62 0.64
CA ARG A 62 7.54 6.12 1.99
C ARG A 62 6.65 5.17 2.79
N ILE A 63 5.67 4.55 2.14
CA ILE A 63 4.80 3.53 2.75
C ILE A 63 5.63 2.32 3.18
N VAL A 64 6.47 1.81 2.27
CA VAL A 64 7.38 0.68 2.51
C VAL A 64 8.35 1.01 3.65
N ALA A 65 9.00 2.17 3.63
CA ALA A 65 9.93 2.55 4.69
C ALA A 65 9.26 2.67 6.08
N VAL A 66 7.98 3.09 6.14
CA VAL A 66 7.22 3.12 7.40
C VAL A 66 6.83 1.70 7.84
N ALA A 67 6.44 0.84 6.91
CA ALA A 67 6.11 -0.55 7.19
C ALA A 67 7.34 -1.32 7.71
N GLU A 68 8.51 -1.16 7.09
CA GLU A 68 9.78 -1.78 7.52
C GLU A 68 10.18 -1.38 8.94
N ARG A 69 9.94 -0.12 9.33
CA ARG A 69 10.26 0.37 10.69
C ARG A 69 9.32 -0.15 11.78
N LYS A 70 8.18 -0.72 11.39
CA LYS A 70 7.15 -1.23 12.31
C LYS A 70 7.22 -2.75 12.48
N MET A 71 8.11 -3.42 11.75
CA MET A 71 8.46 -4.83 11.91
C MET A 71 9.57 -4.97 12.95
#